data_AF-A0A965NSQ1-F1
#
_entry.id   AF-A0A965NSQ1-F1
#
_cell.length_a   1.000
_cell.length_b   1.000
_cell.length_c   1.000
_cell.angle_alpha   90.00
_cell.angle_beta   90.00
_cell.angle_gamma   90.00
#
_symmetry.space_group_name_H-M   'P 1'
#
loop_
_entity.id
_entity.type
_entity.pdbx_description
1 polymer ?
#
loop_
_entity_poly.entity_id
_entity_poly.type
_entity_poly.pdbx_seq_one_letter_code
_entity_poly.pdbx_strand_id
1 'polypeptide(L)'
;MKAPYKAIEYIIENAPKFAEAKAQRIYLEEFRKTKKALLMKEALARGIDSAVAQEREAYAHYEYADLLKGLMAAIVKEETLKFMLVAAQMKADIWRSEQASERLGVKTTE
;
A
#
# COMPACT_ATOMS: atom_id res chain seq x y z
N MET A 1 -17.75 -18.21 17.52
CA MET A 1 -16.28 -18.14 17.58
C MET A 1 -15.85 -16.91 18.38
N LYS A 2 -14.90 -17.03 19.32
CA LYS A 2 -14.45 -15.92 20.18
C LYS A 2 -13.76 -14.82 19.37
N ALA A 3 -13.80 -13.58 19.86
CA ALA A 3 -13.20 -12.40 19.22
C ALA A 3 -11.74 -12.57 18.72
N PRO A 4 -10.80 -13.20 19.45
CA PRO A 4 -9.40 -13.33 18.99
C PRO A 4 -9.26 -14.24 17.76
N TYR A 5 -10.05 -15.31 17.66
CA TYR A 5 -9.98 -16.21 16.50
C TYR A 5 -10.52 -15.51 15.24
N LYS A 6 -11.58 -14.71 15.38
CA LYS A 6 -12.08 -13.88 14.26
C LYS A 6 -11.05 -12.86 13.78
N ALA A 7 -10.25 -12.28 14.68
CA ALA A 7 -9.18 -11.37 14.30
C ALA A 7 -8.05 -12.09 13.53
N ILE A 8 -7.66 -13.29 13.97
CA ILE A 8 -6.66 -14.12 13.29
C ILE A 8 -7.15 -14.52 11.90
N GLU A 9 -8.40 -15.00 11.78
CA GLU A 9 -8.99 -15.36 10.49
C GLU A 9 -9.04 -14.16 9.53
N TYR A 10 -9.45 -12.99 10.03
CA TYR A 10 -9.43 -11.77 9.24
C TYR A 10 -8.02 -11.42 8.74
N ILE A 11 -7.01 -11.58 9.59
CA ILE A 11 -5.60 -11.34 9.22
C ILE A 11 -5.16 -12.34 8.14
N ILE A 12 -5.42 -13.64 8.32
CA ILE A 12 -5.05 -14.69 7.36
C ILE A 12 -5.72 -14.45 6.01
N GLU A 13 -7.01 -14.09 6.00
CA GLU A 13 -7.77 -13.87 4.78
C GLU A 13 -7.31 -12.62 4.00
N ASN A 14 -6.87 -11.58 4.71
CA ASN A 14 -6.49 -10.30 4.08
C ASN A 14 -4.98 -10.15 3.87
N ALA A 15 -4.15 -11.00 4.49
CA ALA A 15 -2.69 -10.97 4.29
C ALA A 15 -2.27 -11.11 2.81
N PRO A 16 -2.84 -12.02 1.98
CA PRO A 16 -2.51 -12.08 0.56
C PRO A 16 -2.86 -10.80 -0.19
N LYS A 17 -4.01 -10.18 0.13
CA LYS A 17 -4.45 -8.92 -0.49
C LYS A 17 -3.49 -7.77 -0.15
N PHE A 18 -3.02 -7.72 1.09
CA PHE A 18 -2.03 -6.73 1.52
C PHE A 18 -0.69 -6.95 0.80
N ALA A 19 -0.23 -8.20 0.72
CA ALA A 19 1.01 -8.55 0.03
C ALA A 19 0.97 -8.18 -1.45
N GLU A 20 -0.16 -8.44 -2.13
CA GLU A 20 -0.38 -8.05 -3.53
C GLU A 20 -0.36 -6.53 -3.70
N ALA A 21 -1.08 -5.78 -2.85
CA ALA A 21 -1.11 -4.32 -2.91
C ALA A 21 0.29 -3.71 -2.70
N LYS A 22 1.06 -4.25 -1.74
CA LYS A 22 2.45 -3.85 -1.49
C LYS A 22 3.36 -4.17 -2.66
N ALA A 23 3.25 -5.36 -3.24
CA ALA A 23 4.03 -5.75 -4.41
C ALA A 23 3.73 -4.82 -5.59
N GLN A 24 2.45 -4.50 -5.82
CA GLN A 24 2.04 -3.58 -6.88
C GLN A 24 2.59 -2.16 -6.65
N ARG A 25 2.52 -1.63 -5.42
CA ARG A 25 3.11 -0.32 -5.11
C ARG A 25 4.60 -0.30 -5.43
N ILE A 26 5.36 -1.27 -4.91
CA ILE A 26 6.81 -1.35 -5.09
C ILE A 26 7.15 -1.47 -6.58
N TYR A 27 6.42 -2.31 -7.31
CA TYR A 27 6.61 -2.46 -8.75
C TYR A 27 6.41 -1.13 -9.49
N LEU A 28 5.30 -0.42 -9.24
CA LEU A 28 5.02 0.84 -9.91
C LEU A 28 6.04 1.93 -9.54
N GLU A 29 6.49 1.96 -8.29
CA GLU A 29 7.52 2.88 -7.81
C GLU A 29 8.84 2.70 -8.56
N GLU A 30 9.31 1.47 -8.71
CA GLU A 30 10.52 1.17 -9.47
C GLU A 30 10.33 1.34 -10.98
N PHE A 31 9.16 0.95 -11.51
CA PHE A 31 8.84 1.08 -12.92
C PHE A 31 8.80 2.53 -13.41
N ARG A 32 8.64 3.52 -12.53
CA ARG A 32 8.78 4.96 -12.89
C ARG A 32 10.10 5.26 -13.59
N LYS A 33 11.20 4.65 -13.14
CA LYS A 33 12.52 4.84 -13.75
C LYS A 33 12.55 4.27 -15.17
N THR A 34 12.00 3.06 -15.35
CA THR A 34 11.86 2.42 -16.66
C THR A 34 10.96 3.22 -17.58
N LYS A 35 9.78 3.67 -17.11
CA LYS A 35 8.83 4.43 -17.91
C LYS A 35 9.42 5.75 -18.38
N LYS A 36 10.11 6.48 -17.49
CA LYS A 36 10.86 7.69 -17.86
C LYS A 36 11.86 7.39 -18.97
N ALA A 37 12.67 6.34 -18.83
CA ALA A 37 13.68 5.99 -19.84
C ALA A 37 13.06 5.63 -21.20
N LEU A 38 11.92 4.93 -21.21
CA LEU A 38 11.17 4.64 -22.44
C LEU A 38 10.68 5.93 -23.11
N LEU A 39 10.09 6.85 -22.35
CA LEU A 39 9.62 8.13 -22.88
C LEU A 39 10.77 9.03 -23.36
N MET A 40 11.94 8.98 -22.71
CA MET A 40 13.14 9.67 -23.21
C MET A 40 13.60 9.10 -24.56
N LYS A 41 13.55 7.76 -24.75
CA LYS A 41 13.83 7.14 -26.05
C LYS A 41 12.83 7.57 -27.13
N GLU A 42 11.54 7.67 -26.77
CA GLU A 42 10.51 8.17 -27.69
C GLU A 42 10.71 9.65 -28.03
N ALA A 43 11.11 10.49 -27.08
CA ALA A 43 11.46 11.89 -27.33
C ALA A 43 12.65 12.02 -28.28
N LEU A 44 13.69 11.19 -28.10
CA LEU A 44 14.82 11.11 -29.03
C LEU A 44 14.37 10.73 -30.45
N ALA A 45 13.51 9.72 -30.58
CA ALA A 45 12.96 9.31 -31.87
C ALA A 45 12.13 10.42 -32.56
N ARG A 46 11.61 11.39 -31.80
CA ARG A 46 10.92 12.59 -32.30
C ARG A 46 11.86 13.77 -32.59
N GLY A 47 13.18 13.59 -32.49
CA GLY A 47 14.20 14.60 -32.81
C GLY A 47 14.60 15.50 -31.64
N ILE A 48 14.35 15.07 -30.39
CA ILE A 48 14.79 15.82 -29.20
C ILE A 48 16.13 15.25 -28.74
N ASP A 49 17.22 15.88 -29.16
CA ASP A 49 18.57 15.33 -28.95
C ASP A 49 19.14 15.54 -27.54
N SER A 50 18.80 16.66 -26.90
CA SER A 50 19.29 16.96 -25.54
C SER A 50 18.64 16.05 -24.51
N ALA A 51 19.44 15.33 -23.72
CA ALA A 51 18.96 14.48 -22.63
C ALA A 51 18.10 15.24 -21.60
N VAL A 52 18.43 16.51 -21.33
CA VAL A 52 17.63 17.38 -20.43
C VAL A 52 16.26 17.69 -21.04
N ALA A 53 16.22 17.94 -22.35
CA ALA A 53 14.95 18.16 -23.05
C ALA A 53 14.11 16.88 -23.09
N GLN A 54 14.72 15.71 -23.37
CA GLN A 54 14.04 14.40 -23.31
C GLN A 54 13.46 14.12 -21.92
N GLU A 55 14.21 14.41 -20.85
CA GLU A 55 13.76 14.25 -19.47
C GLU A 55 12.54 15.11 -19.16
N ARG A 56 12.56 16.38 -19.57
CA ARG A 56 11.41 17.29 -19.42
C ARG A 56 10.16 16.73 -20.10
N GLU A 57 10.30 16.28 -21.34
CA GLU A 57 9.19 15.67 -22.09
C GLU A 57 8.68 14.40 -21.43
N ALA A 58 9.58 13.53 -20.94
CA ALA A 58 9.20 12.31 -20.25
C ALA A 58 8.40 12.58 -18.97
N TYR A 59 8.79 13.57 -18.17
CA TYR A 59 8.05 13.95 -16.96
C TYR A 59 6.71 14.63 -17.25
N ALA A 60 6.62 15.37 -18.37
CA ALA A 60 5.38 16.00 -18.80
C ALA A 60 4.41 15.05 -19.51
N HIS A 61 4.86 13.85 -19.90
CA HIS A 61 4.05 12.92 -20.68
C HIS A 61 2.86 12.37 -19.89
N TYR A 62 1.70 12.27 -20.55
CA TYR A 62 0.45 11.81 -19.91
C TYR A 62 0.60 10.39 -19.32
N GLU A 63 1.32 9.49 -19.98
CA GLU A 63 1.54 8.13 -19.47
C GLU A 63 2.40 8.08 -18.20
N TYR A 64 3.31 9.05 -18.02
CA TYR A 64 4.06 9.16 -16.77
C TYR A 64 3.13 9.68 -15.66
N ALA A 65 2.26 10.64 -15.95
CA ALA A 65 1.25 11.12 -15.01
C ALA A 65 0.24 10.01 -14.63
N ASP A 66 -0.19 9.18 -15.58
CA ASP A 66 -1.10 8.07 -15.33
C ASP A 66 -0.43 6.95 -14.51
N LEU A 67 0.87 6.69 -14.72
CA LEU A 67 1.66 5.83 -13.84
C LEU A 67 1.66 6.35 -12.39
N LEU A 68 1.81 7.66 -12.18
CA LEU A 68 1.75 8.25 -10.84
C LEU A 68 0.37 8.10 -10.20
N LYS A 69 -0.71 8.25 -10.96
CA LYS A 69 -2.08 7.97 -10.46
C LYS A 69 -2.25 6.51 -10.06
N GLY A 70 -1.70 5.59 -10.85
CA GLY A 70 -1.68 4.16 -10.52
C GLY A 70 -0.91 3.87 -9.23
N LEU A 71 0.27 4.49 -9.06
CA LEU A 71 1.06 4.39 -7.84
C LEU A 71 0.32 4.94 -6.62
N MET A 72 -0.34 6.10 -6.77
CA MET A 72 -1.18 6.68 -5.72
C MET A 72 -2.30 5.72 -5.30
N ALA A 73 -3.02 5.11 -6.25
CA ALA A 73 -4.07 4.15 -5.96
C ALA A 73 -3.53 2.89 -5.26
N ALA A 74 -2.36 2.39 -5.67
CA ALA A 74 -1.70 1.24 -5.03
C ALA A 74 -1.31 1.54 -3.58
N ILE A 75 -0.78 2.75 -3.30
CA ILE A 75 -0.46 3.21 -1.94
C ILE A 75 -1.71 3.22 -1.06
N VAL A 76 -2.81 3.81 -1.55
CA VAL A 76 -4.07 3.89 -0.79
C VAL A 76 -4.57 2.48 -0.43
N LYS A 77 -4.53 1.54 -1.39
CA LYS A 77 -4.93 0.15 -1.16
C LYS A 77 -4.04 -0.54 -0.13
N GLU A 78 -2.71 -0.40 -0.24
CA GLU A 78 -1.75 -0.99 0.71
C GLU A 78 -1.97 -0.45 2.12
N GLU A 79 -1.99 0.87 2.30
CA GLU A 79 -2.13 1.47 3.63
C GLU A 79 -3.48 1.15 4.26
N THR A 80 -4.56 1.12 3.47
CA THR A 80 -5.87 0.69 3.97
C THR A 80 -5.81 -0.73 4.54
N LEU A 81 -5.27 -1.69 3.77
CA LEU A 81 -5.17 -3.07 4.20
C LEU A 81 -4.25 -3.23 5.42
N LYS A 82 -3.12 -2.51 5.45
CA LYS A 82 -2.20 -2.46 6.60
C LYS A 82 -2.93 -2.05 7.88
N PHE A 83 -3.66 -0.93 7.86
CA PHE A 83 -4.32 -0.44 9.06
C PHE A 83 -5.51 -1.32 9.48
N MET A 84 -6.18 -1.99 8.54
CA MET A 84 -7.19 -3.00 8.87
C MET A 84 -6.57 -4.22 9.59
N LEU A 85 -5.40 -4.69 9.15
CA LEU A 85 -4.67 -5.76 9.83
C LEU A 85 -4.20 -5.33 11.23
N VAL A 86 -3.70 -4.09 11.37
CA VAL A 86 -3.32 -3.51 12.66
C VAL A 86 -4.53 -3.41 13.60
N ALA A 87 -5.67 -2.93 13.10
CA ALA A 87 -6.90 -2.84 13.90
C ALA A 87 -7.39 -4.23 14.35
N ALA A 88 -7.28 -5.25 13.50
CA ALA A 88 -7.60 -6.63 13.88
C ALA A 88 -6.70 -7.13 15.01
N GLN A 89 -5.39 -6.86 14.92
CA GLN A 89 -4.43 -7.19 15.99
C GLN A 89 -4.79 -6.47 17.30
N MET A 90 -5.04 -5.16 17.25
CA MET A 90 -5.44 -4.38 18.42
C MET A 90 -6.71 -4.92 19.07
N LYS A 91 -7.70 -5.36 18.27
CA LYS A 91 -8.93 -5.97 18.79
C LYS A 91 -8.66 -7.27 19.57
N ALA A 92 -7.73 -8.10 19.09
CA ALA A 92 -7.33 -9.31 19.80
C ALA A 92 -6.62 -8.99 21.13
N ASP A 93 -5.81 -7.93 21.16
CA ASP A 93 -5.08 -7.50 22.34
C ASP A 93 -6.00 -6.85 23.38
N ILE A 94 -6.97 -6.03 22.96
CA ILE A 94 -8.03 -5.48 23.84
C ILE A 94 -8.81 -6.62 24.49
N TRP A 95 -9.29 -7.59 23.70
CA TRP A 95 -10.01 -8.74 24.24
C TRP A 95 -9.17 -9.51 25.27
N ARG A 96 -7.87 -9.70 25.02
CA ARG A 96 -6.97 -10.38 25.96
C ARG A 96 -6.89 -9.62 27.30
N SER A 97 -6.82 -8.30 27.25
CA SER A 97 -6.79 -7.42 28.42
C SER A 97 -8.11 -7.45 29.19
N GLU A 98 -9.25 -7.33 28.50
CA GLU A 98 -10.59 -7.42 29.12
C GLU A 98 -10.79 -8.74 29.85
N GLN A 99 -10.42 -9.86 29.21
CA GLN A 99 -10.50 -11.18 29.82
C GLN A 99 -9.56 -11.33 31.03
N ALA A 100 -8.44 -10.61 31.08
CA ALA A 100 -7.55 -10.58 32.23
C ALA A 100 -8.18 -9.80 33.40
N SER A 101 -8.76 -8.63 33.13
CA SER A 101 -9.49 -7.83 34.11
C SER A 101 -10.69 -8.58 34.69
N GLU A 102 -11.46 -9.28 33.85
CA GLU A 102 -12.58 -10.14 34.26
C GLU A 102 -12.12 -11.25 35.23
N ARG A 103 -10.98 -11.91 34.95
CA ARG A 103 -10.40 -12.93 35.85
C ARG A 103 -9.97 -12.37 37.21
N LEU A 104 -9.54 -11.11 37.24
CA LEU A 104 -9.09 -10.42 38.45
C LEU A 104 -10.24 -9.73 39.21
N GLY A 105 -11.48 -9.77 38.70
CA GLY A 105 -12.62 -9.10 39.31
C GLY A 105 -12.55 -7.56 39.25
N VAL A 106 -11.64 -7.02 38.46
CA VAL A 106 -11.48 -5.56 38.27
C VAL A 106 -12.58 -5.13 37.30
N LYS A 107 -13.69 -4.60 37.84
CA LYS A 107 -14.68 -3.89 37.03
C LYS A 107 -14.08 -2.53 36.68
N THR A 108 -13.86 -2.28 35.40
CA THR A 108 -13.56 -0.94 34.90
C THR A 108 -14.75 -0.06 35.23
N THR A 109 -14.65 0.76 36.27
CA THR A 109 -15.62 1.81 36.56
C THR A 109 -15.52 2.84 35.44
N GLU A 110 -16.66 3.12 34.80
CA GLU A 110 -16.82 4.09 33.71
C GLU A 110 -16.26 5.47 34.02
#